data_AF-A0A519ZH04-F1
#
_entry.id   AF-A0A519ZH04-F1
#
_cell.length_a   1.000
_cell.length_b   1.000
_cell.length_c   1.000
_cell.angle_alpha   90.00
_cell.angle_beta   90.00
_cell.angle_gamma   90.00
#
_symmetry.space_group_name_H-M   'P 1'
#
loop_
_entity.id
_entity.type
_entity.pdbx_description
1 polymer ?
#
loop_
_entity_poly.entity_id
_entity_poly.type
_entity_poly.pdbx_seq_one_letter_code
_entity_poly.pdbx_strand_id
1 'polypeptide(L)'
;MLREQFPFTPELYADGKSWAKFDTSRFSICRYWMGERIYQKSLEFLKPTSYRRLVELAQGELWVSEETGDNDDERVEGYMASVGLEKGQPWCAAFISFIFKQAEYSAPLNGWSPSLFPVRRLVKAASPGNVYGIYFPAMKRILKRG
;
A
#
# COMPACT_ATOMS: atom_id res chain seq x y z
N MET A 1 -13.84 -5.45 -34.35
CA MET A 1 -13.75 -4.02 -34.72
C MET A 1 -14.59 -3.26 -33.71
N LEU A 2 -14.17 -2.30 -32.89
CA LEU A 2 -12.94 -1.57 -32.60
C LEU A 2 -13.02 -1.22 -31.10
N ARG A 3 -12.14 -1.72 -30.23
CA ARG A 3 -11.11 -0.92 -29.50
C ARG A 3 -11.40 0.59 -29.44
N GLU A 4 -11.96 1.05 -28.33
CA GLU A 4 -11.68 2.41 -27.83
C GLU A 4 -10.46 2.32 -26.90
N GLN A 5 -9.32 2.71 -27.46
CA GLN A 5 -8.07 2.92 -26.74
C GLN A 5 -8.20 4.27 -26.04
N PHE A 6 -8.26 4.28 -24.71
CA PHE A 6 -7.88 5.46 -23.94
C PHE A 6 -6.37 5.65 -24.10
N PRO A 7 -5.87 6.75 -24.70
CA PRO A 7 -4.43 6.97 -24.78
C PRO A 7 -3.92 7.35 -23.39
N PHE A 8 -3.31 6.41 -22.70
CA PHE A 8 -2.52 6.68 -21.49
C PHE A 8 -1.18 7.24 -21.94
N THR A 9 -1.05 8.57 -22.04
CA THR A 9 0.23 9.21 -22.32
C THR A 9 1.03 9.37 -21.00
N PRO A 10 2.33 8.99 -20.97
CA PRO A 10 3.17 9.12 -19.77
C PRO A 10 3.50 10.57 -19.34
N GLU A 11 3.04 11.58 -20.08
CA GLU A 11 3.42 12.97 -19.88
C GLU A 11 2.72 13.68 -18.71
N LEU A 12 1.62 13.12 -18.17
CA LEU A 12 0.88 13.73 -17.06
C LEU A 12 1.51 13.53 -15.66
N TYR A 13 2.66 12.86 -15.58
CA TYR A 13 3.43 12.66 -14.33
C TYR A 13 4.87 13.16 -14.41
N ALA A 14 5.26 13.87 -15.49
CA ALA A 14 6.66 14.21 -15.76
C ALA A 14 7.05 15.65 -15.38
N ASP A 15 6.12 16.54 -15.07
CA ASP A 15 6.41 17.92 -14.70
C ASP A 15 6.36 18.10 -13.17
N GLY A 16 7.46 17.75 -12.52
CA GLY A 16 7.76 18.08 -11.11
C GLY A 16 7.89 19.60 -10.85
N LYS A 17 7.06 20.44 -11.47
CA LYS A 17 7.06 21.90 -11.43
C LYS A 17 5.66 22.45 -11.12
N SER A 18 5.08 22.03 -10.00
CA SER A 18 3.95 22.77 -9.39
C SER A 18 3.89 22.71 -7.86
N TRP A 19 4.89 22.12 -7.19
CA TRP A 19 5.01 22.19 -5.72
C TRP A 19 5.79 23.44 -5.33
N ALA A 20 5.08 24.56 -5.33
CA ALA A 20 5.57 25.85 -4.90
C ALA A 20 6.21 25.77 -3.49
N LYS A 21 7.44 26.29 -3.39
CA LYS A 21 7.99 27.08 -2.27
C LYS A 21 7.50 26.67 -0.88
N PHE A 22 8.19 25.72 -0.25
CA PHE A 22 8.15 25.56 1.21
C PHE A 22 9.46 26.09 1.80
N ASP A 23 9.35 27.22 2.47
CA ASP A 23 10.42 27.87 3.22
C ASP A 23 10.71 27.08 4.50
N THR A 24 11.92 26.52 4.60
CA THR A 24 12.38 25.72 5.74
C THR A 24 12.91 26.56 6.91
N SER A 25 12.79 27.90 6.87
CA SER A 25 13.39 28.79 7.87
C SER A 25 12.60 28.98 9.18
N ARG A 26 11.43 28.33 9.36
CA ARG A 26 10.54 28.64 10.50
C ARG A 26 10.25 27.54 11.54
N PHE A 27 10.92 26.40 11.52
CA PHE A 27 10.86 25.46 12.65
C PHE A 27 12.25 24.96 13.05
N SER A 28 12.94 25.81 13.80
CA SER A 28 14.01 25.39 14.72
C SER A 28 13.36 25.01 16.05
N ILE A 29 13.95 24.03 16.77
CA ILE A 29 13.51 23.41 18.05
C ILE A 29 12.60 22.19 17.79
N CYS A 30 13.01 20.92 17.91
CA CYS A 30 13.92 20.26 18.85
C CYS A 30 14.81 19.22 18.13
N ARG A 31 16.07 19.56 17.87
CA ARG A 31 17.16 18.58 17.92
C ARG A 31 17.76 18.70 19.32
N TYR A 32 17.61 17.67 20.15
CA TYR A 32 18.65 17.09 21.01
C TYR A 32 18.02 16.06 21.94
N TRP A 33 18.77 14.97 22.18
CA TRP A 33 18.56 13.95 23.22
C TRP A 33 17.60 12.77 22.93
N MET A 34 17.99 11.94 21.96
CA MET A 34 18.36 10.51 22.14
C MET A 34 18.39 9.80 20.78
N GLY A 35 19.59 9.36 20.35
CA GLY A 35 19.72 8.20 19.44
C GLY A 35 19.79 8.43 17.93
N GLU A 36 20.69 9.30 17.42
CA GLU A 36 21.01 9.41 15.98
C GLU A 36 21.52 8.09 15.34
N ARG A 37 21.89 7.07 16.13
CA ARG A 37 22.29 5.74 15.62
C ARG A 37 21.14 4.79 15.32
N ILE A 38 19.92 5.04 15.82
CA ILE A 38 18.75 4.18 15.54
C ILE A 38 18.02 4.67 14.29
N TYR A 39 18.04 5.99 14.03
CA TYR A 39 17.35 6.56 12.88
C TYR A 39 18.03 6.26 11.54
N GLN A 40 19.37 6.31 11.47
CA GLN A 40 20.11 6.02 10.23
C GLN A 40 20.02 4.54 9.83
N LYS A 41 20.05 3.62 10.80
CA LYS A 41 19.88 2.18 10.54
C LYS A 41 18.48 1.82 10.03
N SER A 42 17.47 2.65 10.30
CA SER A 42 16.10 2.48 9.82
C SER A 42 15.87 2.99 8.39
N LEU A 43 16.73 3.90 7.90
CA LEU A 43 16.69 4.42 6.53
C LEU A 43 17.52 3.57 5.55
N GLU A 44 18.57 2.88 6.01
CA GLU A 44 19.26 1.86 5.21
C GLU A 44 18.38 0.61 4.95
N PHE A 45 17.43 0.33 5.85
CA PHE A 45 16.55 -0.85 5.78
C PHE A 45 15.25 -0.62 4.98
N LEU A 46 15.06 0.60 4.48
CA LEU A 46 14.01 0.95 3.54
C LEU A 46 14.70 1.62 2.37
N LYS A 47 15.25 0.83 1.42
CA LYS A 47 15.27 1.35 0.06
C LYS A 47 13.82 1.74 -0.23
N PRO A 48 13.49 3.00 -0.52
CA PRO A 48 12.18 3.31 -1.01
C PRO A 48 12.10 2.61 -2.35
N THR A 49 11.61 1.37 -2.38
CA THR A 49 11.13 0.78 -3.61
C THR A 49 10.10 1.79 -4.09
N SER A 50 10.35 2.36 -5.27
CA SER A 50 9.51 3.43 -5.78
C SER A 50 8.06 2.97 -5.72
N TYR A 51 7.13 3.82 -5.29
CA TYR A 51 5.69 3.50 -5.32
C TYR A 51 5.26 2.91 -6.67
N ARG A 52 5.99 3.24 -7.75
CA ARG A 52 5.89 2.65 -9.08
C ARG A 52 5.97 1.13 -9.05
N ARG A 53 6.91 0.54 -8.30
CA ARG A 53 7.06 -0.91 -8.18
C ARG A 53 5.84 -1.56 -7.51
N LEU A 54 5.30 -0.95 -6.47
CA LEU A 54 4.06 -1.44 -5.82
C LEU A 54 2.90 -1.41 -6.81
N VAL A 55 2.76 -0.32 -7.57
CA VAL A 55 1.72 -0.16 -8.59
C VAL A 55 1.91 -1.15 -9.73
N GLU A 56 3.12 -1.34 -10.25
CA GLU A 56 3.44 -2.31 -11.31
C GLU A 56 3.11 -3.74 -10.89
N LEU A 57 3.50 -4.14 -9.67
CA LEU A 57 3.18 -5.45 -9.14
C LEU A 57 1.67 -5.64 -9.00
N ALA A 58 0.96 -4.64 -8.45
CA ALA A 58 -0.49 -4.71 -8.31
C ALA A 58 -1.21 -4.75 -9.67
N GLN A 59 -0.69 -4.03 -10.67
CA GLN A 59 -1.19 -4.07 -12.05
C GLN A 59 -1.00 -5.44 -12.70
N GLY A 60 0.05 -6.17 -12.32
CA GLY A 60 0.27 -7.56 -12.77
C GLY A 60 -0.80 -8.54 -12.29
N GLU A 61 -1.51 -8.21 -11.21
CA GLU A 61 -2.60 -9.04 -10.65
C GLU A 61 -3.99 -8.59 -11.12
N LEU A 62 -4.06 -7.68 -12.09
CA LEU A 62 -5.34 -7.35 -12.73
C LEU A 62 -5.95 -8.62 -13.33
N TRP A 63 -7.27 -8.72 -13.25
CA TRP A 63 -8.08 -9.85 -13.76
C TRP A 63 -7.99 -11.14 -12.94
N VAL A 64 -7.22 -11.18 -11.85
CA VAL A 64 -7.38 -12.24 -10.84
C VAL A 64 -8.77 -12.10 -10.23
N SER A 65 -9.54 -13.19 -10.30
CA SER A 65 -10.89 -13.28 -9.77
C SER A 65 -11.06 -14.56 -8.98
N GLU A 66 -12.05 -14.56 -8.09
CA GLU A 66 -12.45 -15.77 -7.40
C GLU A 66 -13.08 -16.76 -8.41
N GLU A 67 -12.84 -18.06 -8.23
CA GLU A 67 -13.36 -19.11 -9.11
C GLU A 67 -14.88 -19.28 -8.93
N THR A 68 -15.35 -19.29 -7.68
CA THR A 68 -16.77 -19.47 -7.34
C THR A 68 -17.40 -18.24 -6.67
N GLY A 69 -16.59 -17.27 -6.25
CA GLY A 69 -17.05 -16.10 -5.50
C GLY A 69 -17.05 -16.30 -3.98
N ASP A 70 -16.43 -17.39 -3.52
CA ASP A 70 -16.29 -17.76 -2.11
C ASP A 70 -14.83 -17.62 -1.63
N ASN A 71 -14.17 -16.53 -2.03
CA ASN A 71 -12.76 -16.24 -1.70
C ASN A 71 -11.82 -17.42 -2.07
N ASP A 72 -12.00 -17.97 -3.25
CA ASP A 72 -11.31 -19.16 -3.75
C ASP A 72 -10.72 -18.92 -5.13
N ASP A 73 -9.58 -19.52 -5.43
CA ASP A 73 -8.86 -19.57 -6.71
C ASP A 73 -7.39 -19.84 -6.38
N GLU A 74 -6.65 -20.52 -7.27
CA GLU A 74 -5.24 -20.86 -7.01
C GLU A 74 -4.39 -19.61 -6.69
N ARG A 75 -4.63 -18.51 -7.40
CA ARG A 75 -3.90 -17.26 -7.19
C ARG A 75 -4.34 -16.54 -5.92
N VAL A 76 -5.65 -16.52 -5.65
CA VAL A 76 -6.24 -15.93 -4.44
C VAL A 76 -5.77 -16.66 -3.17
N GLU A 77 -5.73 -17.98 -3.22
CA GLU A 77 -5.19 -18.84 -2.16
C GLU A 77 -3.71 -18.60 -1.92
N GLY A 78 -2.94 -18.33 -2.98
CA GLY A 78 -1.54 -17.90 -2.87
C GLY A 78 -1.35 -16.62 -2.06
N TYR A 79 -2.25 -15.64 -2.20
CA TYR A 79 -2.22 -14.42 -1.37
C TYR A 79 -2.48 -14.73 0.09
N MET A 80 -3.50 -15.54 0.38
CA MET A 80 -3.87 -15.95 1.74
C MET A 80 -2.74 -16.73 2.42
N ALA A 81 -2.15 -17.69 1.71
CA ALA A 81 -1.01 -18.47 2.17
C ALA A 81 0.19 -17.58 2.53
N SER A 82 0.39 -16.46 1.82
CA SER A 82 1.49 -15.53 2.09
C SER A 82 1.47 -14.91 3.50
N VAL A 83 0.30 -14.92 4.15
CA VAL A 83 0.06 -14.40 5.50
C VAL A 83 -0.53 -15.44 6.46
N GLY A 84 -0.56 -16.72 6.06
CA GLY A 84 -1.06 -17.83 6.89
C GLY A 84 -2.58 -17.88 7.06
N LEU A 85 -3.35 -17.35 6.11
CA LEU A 85 -4.80 -17.51 6.07
C LEU A 85 -5.18 -18.79 5.29
N GLU A 86 -6.34 -19.36 5.62
CA GLU A 86 -6.89 -20.55 4.98
C GLU A 86 -7.81 -20.18 3.80
N LYS A 87 -8.03 -21.13 2.88
CA LYS A 87 -8.98 -20.99 1.77
C LYS A 87 -10.37 -20.56 2.27
N GLY A 88 -11.03 -19.68 1.52
CA GLY A 88 -12.36 -19.16 1.85
C GLY A 88 -12.35 -17.98 2.81
N GLN A 89 -11.21 -17.64 3.40
CA GLN A 89 -11.09 -16.47 4.25
C GLN A 89 -10.98 -15.16 3.43
N PRO A 90 -11.34 -14.01 4.01
CA PRO A 90 -11.19 -12.72 3.32
C PRO A 90 -9.73 -12.42 3.01
N TRP A 91 -9.43 -12.11 1.74
CA TRP A 91 -8.06 -12.05 1.23
C TRP A 91 -7.58 -10.62 0.89
N CYS A 92 -8.41 -9.58 1.05
CA CYS A 92 -8.05 -8.22 0.65
C CYS A 92 -6.77 -7.68 1.34
N ALA A 93 -6.60 -7.93 2.63
CA ALA A 93 -5.38 -7.54 3.35
C ALA A 93 -4.19 -8.47 3.06
N ALA A 94 -4.48 -9.72 2.71
CA ALA A 94 -3.49 -10.71 2.28
C ALA A 94 -2.87 -10.30 0.94
N PHE A 95 -3.69 -9.85 -0.02
CA PHE A 95 -3.24 -9.29 -1.29
C PHE A 95 -2.29 -8.10 -1.11
N ILE A 96 -2.65 -7.13 -0.27
CA ILE A 96 -1.77 -5.98 0.01
C ILE A 96 -0.44 -6.45 0.61
N SER A 97 -0.48 -7.35 1.59
CA SER A 97 0.74 -7.91 2.18
C SER A 97 1.60 -8.68 1.18
N PHE A 98 0.96 -9.40 0.25
CA PHE A 98 1.64 -10.08 -0.85
C PHE A 98 2.37 -9.08 -1.76
N ILE A 99 1.70 -8.01 -2.22
CA ILE A 99 2.33 -6.97 -3.05
C ILE A 99 3.51 -6.30 -2.33
N PHE A 100 3.34 -5.97 -1.05
CA PHE A 100 4.41 -5.38 -0.24
C PHE A 100 5.60 -6.33 -0.10
N LYS A 101 5.36 -7.63 0.13
CA LYS A 101 6.40 -8.66 0.16
C LYS A 101 7.16 -8.75 -1.16
N GLN A 102 6.45 -8.75 -2.29
CA GLN A 102 7.06 -8.78 -3.64
C GLN A 102 7.87 -7.51 -3.96
N ALA A 103 7.53 -6.38 -3.33
CA ALA A 103 8.27 -5.13 -3.42
C ALA A 103 9.37 -4.99 -2.35
N GLU A 104 9.72 -6.08 -1.66
CA GLU A 104 10.77 -6.17 -0.64
C GLU A 104 10.51 -5.33 0.62
N TYR A 105 9.25 -5.01 0.91
CA TYR A 105 8.89 -4.37 2.17
C TYR A 105 8.85 -5.39 3.31
N SER A 106 9.38 -4.99 4.46
CA SER A 106 9.34 -5.78 5.70
C SER A 106 7.97 -5.78 6.39
N ALA A 107 7.07 -4.87 6.01
CA ALA A 107 5.72 -4.77 6.55
C ALA A 107 4.79 -4.00 5.58
N PRO A 108 3.47 -4.30 5.58
CA PRO A 108 2.78 -5.28 6.40
C PRO A 108 2.84 -6.71 5.81
N LEU A 109 2.90 -7.71 6.68
CA LEU A 109 2.91 -9.14 6.33
C LEU A 109 1.84 -9.89 7.14
N ASN A 110 0.59 -9.45 7.06
CA ASN A 110 -0.52 -10.06 7.80
C ASN A 110 -1.89 -9.88 7.11
N GLY A 111 -2.84 -10.76 7.43
CA GLY A 111 -4.20 -10.76 6.85
C GLY A 111 -5.21 -9.84 7.54
N TRP A 112 -4.82 -8.97 8.48
CA TRP A 112 -5.75 -8.16 9.27
C TRP A 112 -5.79 -6.71 8.79
N SER A 113 -6.88 -6.36 8.08
CA SER A 113 -7.09 -5.04 7.45
C SER A 113 -6.78 -3.82 8.36
N PRO A 114 -7.26 -3.73 9.63
CA PRO A 114 -6.93 -2.60 10.50
C PRO A 114 -5.43 -2.39 10.75
N SER A 115 -4.61 -3.43 10.70
CA SER A 115 -3.16 -3.30 10.90
C SER A 115 -2.46 -2.50 9.79
N LEU A 116 -3.10 -2.40 8.61
CA LEU A 116 -2.59 -1.68 7.45
C LEU A 116 -2.68 -0.16 7.64
N PHE A 117 -3.43 0.31 8.64
CA PHE A 117 -3.73 1.72 8.88
C PHE A 117 -3.22 2.21 10.24
N PRO A 118 -1.92 2.12 10.54
CA PRO A 118 -1.39 2.64 11.79
C PRO A 118 -1.53 4.17 11.80
N VAL A 119 -1.98 4.74 12.92
CA VAL A 119 -2.26 6.19 13.08
C VAL A 119 -1.10 7.06 12.57
N ARG A 120 0.14 6.65 12.84
CA ARG A 120 1.37 7.37 12.42
C ARG A 120 1.62 7.41 10.90
N ARG A 121 0.90 6.64 10.09
CA ARG A 121 1.04 6.59 8.62
C ARG A 121 -0.24 6.99 7.87
N LEU A 122 -1.25 7.51 8.58
CA LEU A 122 -2.42 8.07 7.93
C LEU A 122 -2.06 9.39 7.25
N VAL A 123 -2.54 9.57 6.02
CA VAL A 123 -2.32 10.78 5.22
C VAL A 123 -3.66 11.42 4.88
N LYS A 124 -3.67 12.76 4.70
CA LYS A 124 -4.87 13.50 4.30
C LYS A 124 -5.10 13.49 2.79
N ALA A 125 -4.02 13.45 2.01
CA ALA A 125 -4.05 13.41 0.55
C ALA A 125 -3.62 12.04 0.06
N ALA A 126 -4.37 11.48 -0.88
CA ALA A 126 -4.01 10.24 -1.53
C ALA A 126 -2.81 10.45 -2.46
N SER A 127 -1.97 9.42 -2.61
CA SER A 127 -0.89 9.38 -3.59
C SER A 127 -0.75 7.95 -4.13
N PRO A 128 -0.13 7.76 -5.30
CA PRO A 128 0.11 6.42 -5.83
C PRO A 128 0.86 5.54 -4.83
N GLY A 129 0.43 4.28 -4.69
CA GLY A 129 0.97 3.33 -3.71
C GLY A 129 0.38 3.45 -2.30
N ASN A 130 -0.47 4.45 -2.02
CA ASN A 130 -1.24 4.47 -0.78
C ASN A 130 -2.28 3.35 -0.76
N VAL A 131 -2.42 2.72 0.41
CA VAL A 131 -3.50 1.78 0.71
C VAL A 131 -4.69 2.58 1.23
N TYR A 132 -5.90 2.26 0.76
CA TYR A 132 -7.15 2.81 1.27
C TYR A 132 -8.03 1.69 1.84
N GLY A 133 -8.88 2.04 2.79
CA GLY A 133 -9.80 1.12 3.44
C GLY A 133 -11.20 1.70 3.51
N ILE A 134 -12.20 0.82 3.49
CA ILE A 134 -13.59 1.22 3.68
C ILE A 134 -13.85 1.31 5.18
N TYR A 135 -14.24 2.49 5.66
CA TYR A 135 -14.53 2.75 7.08
C TYR A 135 -16.05 2.83 7.31
N PHE A 136 -16.54 2.18 8.36
CA PHE A 136 -17.94 2.22 8.78
C PHE A 136 -18.11 3.11 10.01
N PRO A 137 -18.64 4.34 9.87
CA PRO A 137 -18.79 5.27 10.99
C PRO A 137 -19.66 4.71 12.12
N ALA A 138 -20.76 4.01 11.79
CA ALA A 138 -21.67 3.43 12.77
C ALA A 138 -20.98 2.39 13.68
N MET A 139 -20.02 1.64 13.14
CA MET A 139 -19.27 0.62 13.87
C MET A 139 -17.90 1.11 14.37
N LYS A 140 -17.52 2.34 14.02
CA LYS A 140 -16.21 2.95 14.32
C LYS A 140 -15.01 2.07 13.94
N ARG A 141 -15.10 1.34 12.82
CA ARG A 141 -14.06 0.39 12.39
C ARG A 141 -13.91 0.29 10.87
N ILE A 142 -12.75 -0.20 10.44
CA ILE A 142 -12.45 -0.53 9.04
C ILE A 142 -13.07 -1.89 8.69
N LEU A 143 -13.52 -2.04 7.44
CA LEU A 143 -14.11 -3.26 6.93
C LEU A 143 -13.19 -4.47 7.18
N LYS A 144 -13.79 -5.49 7.74
CA LYS A 144 -13.35 -6.89 7.70
C LYS A 144 -14.59 -7.64 7.23
N ARG A 145 -14.55 -8.29 6.06
CA ARG A 145 -15.61 -9.27 5.70
C ARG A 145 -15.49 -10.36 6.75
N GLY A 146 -16.56 -10.61 7.49
CA GLY A 146 -16.62 -11.61 8.56
C GLY A 146 -17.68 -12.62 8.20
#